data_AF-A0ABD3CEY6-F1
#
_entry.id   AF-A0ABD3CEY6-F1
#
_cell.length_a   1.000
_cell.length_b   1.000
_cell.length_c   1.000
_cell.angle_alpha   90.00
_cell.angle_beta   90.00
_cell.angle_gamma   90.00
#
_symmetry.space_group_name_H-M   'P 1'
#
loop_
_entity.id
_entity.type
_entity.pdbx_description
1 polymer ?
#
loop_
_entity_poly.entity_id
_entity_poly.type
_entity_poly.pdbx_seq_one_letter_code
_entity_poly.pdbx_strand_id
1 'polypeptide(L)'
;MNPLISAASVIAAGLAVGLASIGPGIGQGTAAGQAVEGIARQPEAEGKIREILNTIRNSEELRGGAIEQLEKAKARLRKVEIEADQFRVNGYSEIEREKLNLVNSTYKTLEQLENYKNETIQFEQQREP
;
A
#
# COMPACT_ATOMS: atom_id res chain seq x y z
N MET A 1 -15.28 -2.87 7.49
CA MET A 1 -14.48 -1.75 8.04
C MET A 1 -14.39 -0.67 6.96
N ASN A 2 -14.57 0.61 7.31
CA ASN A 2 -14.48 1.70 6.34
C ASN A 2 -13.02 1.87 5.89
N PRO A 3 -12.72 1.88 4.58
CA PRO A 3 -11.34 1.93 4.06
C PRO A 3 -10.59 3.18 4.52
N LEU A 4 -11.29 4.31 4.71
CA LEU A 4 -10.72 5.55 5.26
C LEU A 4 -10.22 5.37 6.71
N ILE A 5 -10.95 4.62 7.54
CA ILE A 5 -10.57 4.37 8.93
C ILE A 5 -9.34 3.46 8.98
N SER A 6 -9.25 2.47 8.09
CA SER A 6 -8.05 1.62 7.96
C SER A 6 -6.82 2.41 7.49
N ALA A 7 -6.97 3.31 6.53
CA ALA A 7 -5.84 4.12 6.06
C ALA A 7 -5.34 5.07 7.18
N ALA A 8 -6.26 5.74 7.86
CA ALA A 8 -5.93 6.64 8.96
C ALA A 8 -5.27 5.89 10.15
N SER A 9 -5.73 4.68 10.47
CA SER A 9 -5.17 3.91 11.59
C SER A 9 -3.73 3.46 11.33
N VAL A 10 -3.39 3.07 10.10
CA VAL A 10 -2.01 2.68 9.73
C VAL A 10 -1.05 3.87 9.84
N ILE A 11 -1.47 5.06 9.36
CA ILE A 11 -0.66 6.28 9.45
C ILE A 11 -0.45 6.68 10.93
N ALA A 12 -1.52 6.69 11.72
CA ALA A 12 -1.45 7.00 13.14
C ALA A 12 -0.54 6.02 13.91
N ALA A 13 -0.64 4.73 13.61
CA ALA A 13 0.21 3.71 14.21
C ALA A 13 1.70 3.91 13.85
N GLY A 14 2.01 4.21 12.59
CA GLY A 14 3.38 4.47 12.15
C GLY A 14 4.02 5.66 12.86
N LEU A 15 3.28 6.77 12.99
CA LEU A 15 3.75 7.98 13.68
C LEU A 15 3.93 7.73 15.19
N ALA A 16 2.98 7.05 15.83
CA ALA A 16 3.05 6.73 17.25
C ALA A 16 4.26 5.85 17.57
N VAL A 17 4.50 4.79 16.79
CA VAL A 17 5.63 3.87 16.98
C VAL A 17 6.96 4.58 16.71
N GLY A 18 7.05 5.38 15.65
CA GLY A 18 8.27 6.11 15.29
C GLY A 18 8.71 7.07 16.40
N LEU A 19 7.79 7.91 16.90
CA LEU A 19 8.11 8.89 17.94
C LEU A 19 8.38 8.23 19.31
N ALA A 20 7.64 7.18 19.67
CA ALA A 20 7.83 6.47 20.92
C ALA A 20 9.20 5.77 21.03
N SER A 21 9.84 5.46 19.90
CA SER A 21 11.11 4.73 19.88
C SER A 21 12.35 5.55 20.29
N ILE A 22 12.26 6.89 20.30
CA ILE A 22 13.41 7.78 20.55
C ILE A 22 13.87 7.71 22.02
N GLY A 23 12.92 7.76 22.96
CA GLY A 23 13.22 7.76 24.41
C GLY A 23 13.99 6.53 24.87
N PRO A 24 13.52 5.30 24.56
CA PRO A 24 14.24 4.07 24.88
C PRO A 24 15.65 4.02 24.25
N GLY A 25 15.81 4.46 23.00
CA GLY A 25 17.11 4.44 22.31
C GLY A 25 18.19 5.27 23.03
N ILE A 26 17.85 6.47 23.48
CA ILE A 26 18.79 7.36 24.21
C ILE A 26 19.04 6.82 25.64
N GLY A 27 17.98 6.37 26.32
CA GLY A 27 18.07 5.89 27.69
C GLY A 27 18.88 4.60 27.84
N GLN A 28 18.70 3.64 26.92
CA GLN A 28 19.40 2.35 26.97
C GLN A 28 20.90 2.50 26.70
N GLY A 29 21.30 3.33 25.74
CA GLY A 29 22.73 3.58 25.47
C GLY A 29 23.45 4.23 26.66
N THR A 30 22.80 5.20 27.30
CA THR A 30 23.34 5.87 28.49
C THR A 30 23.43 4.90 29.68
N ALA A 31 22.37 4.12 29.91
CA ALA A 31 22.34 3.13 30.99
C ALA A 31 23.40 2.03 30.80
N ALA A 32 23.60 1.54 29.57
CA ALA A 32 24.63 0.55 29.27
C ALA A 32 26.05 1.10 29.50
N GLY A 33 26.32 2.35 29.12
CA GLY A 33 27.61 3.00 29.39
C GLY A 33 27.89 3.15 30.88
N GLN A 34 26.91 3.64 31.64
CA GLN A 34 27.05 3.77 33.11
C GLN A 34 27.12 2.42 33.82
N ALA A 35 26.46 1.38 33.30
CA ALA A 35 26.57 0.03 33.81
C ALA A 35 28.00 -0.51 33.73
N VAL A 36 28.67 -0.34 32.58
CA VAL A 36 30.07 -0.78 32.42
C VAL A 36 31.00 -0.03 33.37
N GLU A 37 30.82 1.29 33.50
CA GLU A 37 31.61 2.11 34.43
C GLU A 37 31.33 1.77 35.91
N GLY A 38 30.08 1.46 36.23
CA GLY A 38 29.66 1.04 37.57
C GLY A 38 30.26 -0.29 38.00
N ILE A 39 30.36 -1.28 37.11
CA ILE A 39 31.03 -2.56 37.39
C ILE A 39 32.52 -2.34 37.69
N ALA A 40 33.19 -1.46 36.93
CA ALA A 40 34.61 -1.17 37.13
C ALA A 40 34.90 -0.44 38.45
N ARG A 41 33.99 0.43 38.89
CA ARG A 41 34.11 1.18 40.16
C ARG A 41 33.66 0.38 41.38
N GLN A 42 32.69 -0.51 41.22
CA GLN A 42 32.07 -1.24 42.33
C GLN A 42 31.72 -2.68 41.91
N PRO A 43 32.70 -3.61 41.95
CA PRO A 43 32.52 -4.98 41.49
C PRO A 43 31.48 -5.77 42.31
N GLU A 44 31.24 -5.40 43.56
CA GLU A 44 30.20 -6.01 44.41
C GLU A 44 28.77 -5.83 43.86
N ALA A 45 28.54 -4.78 43.05
CA ALA A 45 27.25 -4.50 42.41
C ALA A 45 27.08 -5.22 41.04
N GLU A 46 28.10 -5.95 40.59
CA GLU A 46 28.19 -6.53 39.24
C GLU A 46 26.99 -7.43 38.89
N GLY A 47 26.53 -8.25 39.84
CA GLY A 47 25.39 -9.16 39.60
C GLY A 47 24.12 -8.41 39.18
N LYS A 48 23.79 -7.32 39.88
CA LYS A 48 22.61 -6.50 39.60
C LYS A 48 22.77 -5.69 38.31
N ILE A 49 23.98 -5.23 38.01
CA ILE A 49 24.25 -4.49 36.77
C ILE A 49 24.19 -5.42 35.54
N ARG A 50 24.71 -6.65 35.64
CA ARG A 50 24.60 -7.66 34.57
C ARG A 50 23.16 -8.06 34.28
N GLU A 51 22.31 -8.15 35.31
CA GLU A 51 20.88 -8.40 35.15
C GLU A 51 20.19 -7.30 34.30
N ILE A 52 20.52 -6.03 34.57
CA ILE A 52 20.01 -4.89 33.79
C ILE A 52 20.49 -4.97 32.34
N LEU A 53 21.77 -5.27 32.10
CA LEU A 53 22.32 -5.42 30.75
C LEU A 53 21.66 -6.58 29.97
N ASN A 54 21.36 -7.70 30.63
CA ASN A 54 20.65 -8.81 30.00
C ASN A 54 19.22 -8.41 29.60
N THR A 55 18.54 -7.62 30.45
CA THR A 55 17.21 -7.08 30.13
C THR A 55 17.27 -6.15 28.92
N ILE A 56 18.29 -5.29 28.83
CA ILE A 56 18.50 -4.42 27.66
C ILE A 56 18.72 -5.26 26.40
N ARG A 57 19.62 -6.26 26.44
CA ARG A 57 19.89 -7.13 25.30
C ARG A 57 18.64 -7.85 24.79
N ASN A 58 17.85 -8.42 25.70
CA ASN A 58 16.59 -9.07 25.35
C ASN A 58 15.62 -8.09 24.66
N SER A 59 15.57 -6.83 25.12
CA SER A 59 14.75 -5.81 24.46
C SER A 59 15.23 -5.44 23.05
N GLU A 60 16.54 -5.48 22.79
CA GLU A 60 17.10 -5.24 21.45
C GLU A 60 16.79 -6.38 20.48
N GLU A 61 16.83 -7.64 20.95
CA GLU A 61 16.46 -8.82 20.16
C GLU A 61 14.98 -8.75 19.74
N LEU A 62 14.09 -8.42 20.68
CA LEU A 62 12.66 -8.19 20.40
C LEU A 62 12.45 -7.05 19.39
N ARG A 63 13.23 -5.97 19.50
CA ARG A 63 13.19 -4.85 18.55
C ARG A 63 13.61 -5.30 17.15
N GLY A 64 14.65 -6.13 17.04
CA GLY A 64 15.09 -6.71 15.77
C GLY A 64 13.96 -7.49 15.08
N GLY A 65 13.27 -8.36 15.82
CA GLY A 65 12.12 -9.11 15.30
C GLY A 65 10.95 -8.21 14.86
N ALA A 66 10.67 -7.13 15.59
CA ALA A 66 9.65 -6.16 15.20
C ALA A 66 9.99 -5.44 13.89
N ILE A 67 11.26 -5.07 13.70
CA ILE A 67 11.75 -4.45 12.45
C ILE A 67 11.60 -5.41 11.26
N GLU A 68 11.93 -6.68 11.43
CA GLU A 68 11.77 -7.68 10.37
C GLU A 68 10.31 -7.81 9.92
N GLN A 69 9.37 -7.82 10.88
CA GLN A 69 7.94 -7.87 10.57
C GLN A 69 7.46 -6.59 9.86
N LEU A 70 7.99 -5.43 10.24
CA LEU A 70 7.68 -4.16 9.58
C LEU A 70 8.17 -4.16 8.12
N GLU A 71 9.39 -4.63 7.86
CA GLU A 71 9.92 -4.73 6.49
C GLU A 71 9.10 -5.70 5.64
N LYS A 72 8.68 -6.84 6.20
CA LYS A 72 7.77 -7.78 5.52
C LYS A 72 6.42 -7.13 5.20
N ALA A 73 5.83 -6.38 6.14
CA ALA A 73 4.57 -5.68 5.93
C ALA A 73 4.70 -4.60 4.82
N LYS A 74 5.81 -3.86 4.81
CA LYS A 74 6.12 -2.86 3.79
C LYS A 74 6.27 -3.46 2.39
N ALA A 75 6.95 -4.60 2.29
CA ALA A 75 7.08 -5.33 1.02
C ALA A 75 5.71 -5.78 0.47
N ARG A 76 4.83 -6.27 1.35
CA ARG A 76 3.45 -6.66 0.97
C ARG A 76 2.63 -5.46 0.51
N LEU A 77 2.70 -4.33 1.22
CA LEU A 77 2.01 -3.10 0.83
C LEU A 77 2.45 -2.62 -0.56
N ARG A 78 3.76 -2.62 -0.83
CA ARG A 78 4.29 -2.25 -2.14
C ARG A 78 3.76 -3.13 -3.27
N LYS A 79 3.59 -4.43 -3.01
CA LYS A 79 2.99 -5.35 -3.98
C LYS A 79 1.54 -4.98 -4.28
N VAL A 80 0.74 -4.72 -3.24
CA VAL A 80 -0.67 -4.31 -3.39
C VAL A 80 -0.78 -3.00 -4.15
N GLU A 81 0.10 -2.04 -3.90
CA GLU A 81 0.12 -0.74 -4.59
C GLU A 81 0.38 -0.91 -6.10
N ILE A 82 1.36 -1.74 -6.48
CA ILE A 82 1.64 -2.07 -7.89
C ILE A 82 0.44 -2.74 -8.56
N GLU A 83 -0.20 -3.70 -7.89
CA GLU A 83 -1.39 -4.40 -8.42
C GLU A 83 -2.57 -3.43 -8.61
N ALA A 84 -2.79 -2.53 -7.65
CA ALA A 84 -3.84 -1.52 -7.74
C ALA A 84 -3.61 -0.55 -8.90
N ASP A 85 -2.36 -0.12 -9.11
CA ASP A 85 -1.99 0.71 -10.25
C ASP A 85 -2.17 -0.02 -11.59
N GLN A 86 -1.81 -1.30 -11.63
CA GLN A 86 -1.98 -2.12 -12.83
C GLN A 86 -3.46 -2.30 -13.17
N PHE A 87 -4.30 -2.54 -12.16
CA PHE A 87 -5.76 -2.60 -12.34
C PHE A 87 -6.32 -1.28 -12.87
N ARG A 88 -5.87 -0.14 -12.31
CA ARG A 88 -6.28 1.19 -12.75
C ARG A 88 -5.93 1.41 -14.23
N VAL A 89 -4.70 1.13 -14.65
CA VAL A 89 -4.24 1.31 -16.04
C VAL A 89 -4.96 0.36 -17.01
N ASN A 90 -5.08 -0.91 -16.64
CA ASN A 90 -5.77 -1.91 -17.47
C ASN A 90 -7.24 -1.57 -17.64
N GLY A 91 -7.93 -1.18 -16.56
CA GLY A 91 -9.33 -0.78 -16.59
C GLY A 91 -9.60 0.39 -17.53
N TYR A 92 -8.74 1.43 -17.52
CA TYR A 92 -8.86 2.53 -18.48
C TYR A 92 -8.73 2.07 -19.93
N SER A 93 -7.76 1.18 -20.19
CA SER A 93 -7.52 0.65 -21.54
C SER A 93 -8.68 -0.20 -22.05
N GLU A 94 -9.31 -1.00 -21.17
CA GLU A 94 -10.49 -1.80 -21.49
C GLU A 94 -11.71 -0.93 -21.80
N ILE A 95 -12.00 0.06 -20.94
CA ILE A 95 -13.10 1.00 -21.15
C ILE A 95 -12.94 1.76 -22.47
N GLU A 96 -11.73 2.21 -22.78
CA GLU A 96 -11.47 2.92 -24.04
C GLU A 96 -11.66 2.02 -25.27
N ARG A 97 -11.23 0.76 -25.18
CA ARG A 97 -11.44 -0.23 -26.24
C ARG A 97 -12.92 -0.56 -26.44
N GLU A 98 -13.68 -0.76 -25.36
CA GLU A 98 -15.12 -1.00 -25.43
C GLU A 98 -15.87 0.19 -26.02
N LYS A 99 -15.53 1.41 -25.61
CA LYS A 99 -16.09 2.64 -26.19
C LYS A 99 -15.86 2.69 -27.70
N LEU A 100 -14.63 2.43 -28.15
CA LEU A 100 -14.29 2.43 -29.58
C LEU A 100 -15.09 1.37 -30.36
N ASN A 101 -15.19 0.16 -29.80
CA ASN A 101 -15.96 -0.94 -30.39
C ASN A 101 -17.44 -0.59 -30.50
N LEU A 102 -18.01 0.04 -29.47
CA LEU A 102 -19.39 0.48 -29.46
C LEU A 102 -19.64 1.53 -30.54
N VAL A 103 -18.79 2.56 -30.62
CA VAL A 103 -18.87 3.62 -31.64
C VAL A 103 -18.83 3.01 -33.06
N ASN A 104 -17.91 2.10 -33.32
CA ASN A 104 -17.79 1.43 -34.62
C ASN A 104 -19.03 0.58 -34.96
N SER A 105 -19.59 -0.14 -33.98
CA SER A 105 -20.81 -0.92 -34.16
C SER A 105 -22.03 -0.04 -34.44
N THR A 106 -22.18 1.08 -33.71
CA THR A 106 -23.23 2.06 -33.93
C THR A 106 -23.11 2.68 -35.32
N TYR A 107 -21.91 3.06 -35.73
CA TYR A 107 -21.65 3.61 -37.07
C TYR A 107 -22.11 2.63 -38.16
N LYS A 108 -21.71 1.35 -38.06
CA LYS A 108 -22.10 0.31 -39.02
C LYS A 108 -23.62 0.10 -39.06
N THR A 109 -24.28 0.15 -37.90
CA THR A 109 -25.74 0.03 -37.81
C THR A 109 -26.45 1.21 -38.47
N LEU A 110 -25.94 2.43 -38.28
CA LEU A 110 -26.48 3.63 -38.88
C LEU A 110 -26.33 3.62 -40.42
N GLU A 111 -25.17 3.19 -40.91
CA GLU A 111 -24.92 3.04 -42.35
C GLU A 111 -25.87 2.02 -43.00
N GLN A 112 -26.10 0.88 -42.33
CA GLN A 112 -27.08 -0.10 -42.78
C GLN A 112 -28.51 0.45 -42.82
N LEU A 113 -28.90 1.20 -41.78
CA LEU A 113 -30.22 1.83 -41.71
C LEU A 113 -30.41 2.90 -42.79
N GLU A 114 -29.38 3.70 -43.05
CA GLU A 114 -29.38 4.70 -44.11
C GLU A 114 -29.54 4.06 -45.49
N ASN A 115 -28.78 3.01 -45.77
CA ASN A 115 -28.89 2.26 -47.02
C ASN A 115 -30.28 1.64 -47.19
N TYR A 116 -30.83 1.00 -46.16
CA TYR A 116 -32.18 0.43 -46.19
C TYR A 116 -33.26 1.49 -46.46
N LYS A 117 -33.13 2.67 -45.83
CA LYS A 117 -34.07 3.79 -46.05
C LYS A 117 -33.96 4.32 -47.49
N ASN A 118 -32.76 4.42 -48.03
CA ASN A 118 -32.54 4.86 -49.41
C ASN A 118 -33.14 3.86 -50.42
N GLU A 119 -32.99 2.56 -50.19
CA GLU A 119 -33.63 1.50 -51.00
C GLU A 119 -35.16 1.59 -50.96
N THR A 120 -35.72 1.83 -49.77
CA THR A 120 -37.18 1.98 -49.58
C THR A 120 -37.72 3.18 -50.37
N ILE A 121 -37.04 4.33 -50.29
CA ILE A 121 -37.42 5.54 -51.04
C ILE A 121 -37.34 5.30 -52.55
N GLN A 122 -36.28 4.64 -53.05
CA GLN A 122 -36.19 4.33 -54.48
C GLN A 122 -37.33 3.44 -54.96
N PHE A 123 -37.76 2.46 -54.15
CA PHE A 123 -38.89 1.59 -54.49
C PHE A 123 -40.23 2.35 -54.53
N GLU A 124 -40.43 3.31 -53.62
CA GLU A 124 -41.62 4.18 -53.62
C GLU A 124 -41.63 5.11 -54.84
N GLN A 125 -40.51 5.73 -55.21
CA GLN A 125 -40.40 6.62 -56.38
C GLN A 125 -40.64 5.90 -57.72
N GLN A 126 -40.34 4.60 -57.83
CA GLN A 126 -40.63 3.81 -59.03
C GLN A 126 -42.10 3.38 -59.15
N ARG A 127 -42.91 3.57 -58.09
CA ARG A 127 -44.32 3.20 -58.03
C ARG A 127 -45.28 4.37 -58.27
N GLU A 128 -44.81 5.61 -58.24
CA GLU A 128 -45.61 6.76 -58.67
C GLU A 128 -45.51 6.95 -60.20
N PRO A 129 -46.63 6.94 -60.95
CA PRO A 129 -46.67 7.13 -62.40
C PRO A 129 -46.48 8.58 -62.88
#